data_AF-A0AAN6FE72-F1
#
_entry.id   AF-A0AAN6FE72-F1
#
_cell.length_a   1.000
_cell.length_b   1.000
_cell.length_c   1.000
_cell.angle_alpha   90.00
_cell.angle_beta   90.00
_cell.angle_gamma   90.00
#
_symmetry.space_group_name_H-M   'P 1'
#
loop_
_entity.id
_entity.type
_entity.pdbx_description
1 polymer ?
#
loop_
_entity_poly.entity_id
_entity_poly.type
_entity_poly.pdbx_seq_one_letter_code
_entity_poly.pdbx_strand_id
1 'polypeptide(L)'
;MLKSQARIAYEGRCTYAAFVDIPSWYLYCEKDQTLPPATQRDIVQAAEAAGAKMKTMAFESSHSPFLSMPVATAEFLVKVAEESA
;
A
#
# COMPACT_ATOMS: atom_id res chain seq x y z
N MET A 1 24.79 -10.24 -21.20
CA MET A 1 24.56 -9.34 -20.04
C MET A 1 23.24 -9.73 -19.39
N LEU A 2 23.21 -9.94 -18.07
CA LEU A 2 21.95 -10.08 -17.32
C LEU A 2 21.20 -8.75 -17.42
N LYS A 3 19.95 -8.78 -17.89
CA LYS A 3 19.07 -7.62 -17.81
C LYS A 3 18.72 -7.42 -16.33
N SER A 4 18.72 -6.17 -15.85
CA SER A 4 18.21 -5.85 -14.52
C SER A 4 16.80 -6.43 -14.36
N GLN A 5 16.59 -7.26 -13.33
CA GLN A 5 15.31 -7.90 -13.02
C GLN A 5 14.18 -6.86 -12.89
N ALA A 6 14.51 -5.64 -12.46
CA ALA A 6 13.53 -4.59 -12.24
C ALA A 6 13.11 -3.83 -13.51
N ARG A 7 13.88 -3.87 -14.61
CA ARG A 7 13.64 -3.00 -15.76
C ARG A 7 12.25 -3.21 -16.39
N ILE A 8 11.84 -4.47 -16.53
CA ILE A 8 10.51 -4.79 -17.11
C ILE A 8 9.37 -4.34 -16.20
N ALA A 9 9.55 -4.36 -14.87
CA ALA A 9 8.53 -3.90 -13.93
C ALA A 9 8.26 -2.39 -14.04
N TYR A 10 9.27 -1.59 -14.41
CA TYR A 10 9.14 -0.14 -14.56
C TYR A 10 8.81 0.31 -15.99
N GLU A 11 9.35 -0.35 -17.01
CA GLU A 11 9.20 0.08 -18.42
C GLU A 11 8.13 -0.71 -19.19
N GLY A 12 7.70 -1.85 -18.65
CA GLY A 12 6.68 -2.68 -19.28
C GLY A 12 5.34 -1.94 -19.35
N ARG A 13 4.61 -2.12 -20.45
CA ARG A 13 3.23 -1.61 -20.55
C ARG A 13 2.39 -2.30 -19.49
N CYS A 14 1.81 -1.54 -18.57
CA CYS A 14 0.78 -2.04 -17.66
C CYS A 14 -0.48 -2.36 -18.48
N THR A 15 -0.85 -3.63 -18.56
CA THR A 15 -2.02 -4.10 -19.32
C THR A 15 -3.23 -4.34 -18.44
N TYR A 16 -3.09 -4.26 -17.13
CA TYR A 16 -4.10 -4.68 -16.17
C TYR A 16 -3.90 -4.01 -14.81
N ALA A 17 -4.96 -3.41 -14.27
CA ALA A 17 -4.98 -2.77 -12.96
C ALA A 17 -5.28 -3.80 -11.86
N ALA A 18 -4.29 -4.61 -11.50
CA ALA A 18 -4.48 -5.73 -10.58
C ALA A 18 -5.05 -5.36 -9.20
N PHE A 19 -4.82 -4.13 -8.74
CA PHE A 19 -5.36 -3.62 -7.47
C PHE A 19 -6.89 -3.52 -7.44
N VAL A 20 -7.56 -3.55 -8.61
CA VAL A 20 -9.04 -3.53 -8.70
C VAL A 20 -9.61 -4.88 -8.25
N ASP A 21 -8.99 -5.99 -8.66
CA ASP A 21 -9.53 -7.33 -8.41
C ASP A 21 -8.85 -8.04 -7.23
N ILE A 22 -7.59 -7.72 -6.91
CA ILE A 22 -6.86 -8.29 -5.79
C ILE A 22 -7.16 -7.45 -4.52
N PRO A 23 -7.83 -8.02 -3.51
CA PRO A 23 -8.07 -7.32 -2.24
C PRO A 23 -6.74 -6.83 -1.66
N SER A 24 -6.70 -5.55 -1.32
CA SER A 24 -5.47 -4.90 -0.91
C SER A 24 -5.70 -4.12 0.38
N TRP A 25 -4.65 -4.03 1.21
CA TRP A 25 -4.66 -3.19 2.40
C TRP A 25 -3.92 -1.88 2.15
N TYR A 26 -4.43 -0.80 2.72
CA TYR A 26 -3.73 0.48 2.82
C TYR A 26 -3.51 0.83 4.30
N LEU A 27 -2.26 1.12 4.68
CA LEU A 27 -1.90 1.54 6.03
C LEU A 27 -1.66 3.06 6.02
N TYR A 28 -2.59 3.80 6.62
CA TYR A 28 -2.46 5.24 6.79
C TYR A 28 -1.36 5.58 7.81
N CYS A 29 -0.55 6.57 7.46
CA CYS A 29 0.46 7.16 8.33
C CYS A 29 0.03 8.57 8.71
N GLU A 30 -0.60 8.74 9.88
CA GLU A 30 -1.30 9.98 10.25
C GLU A 30 -0.35 11.17 10.50
N LYS A 31 0.96 10.92 10.69
CA LYS A 31 2.01 11.95 10.85
C LYS A 31 2.92 12.07 9.63
N ASP A 32 2.47 11.57 8.49
CA ASP A 32 3.21 11.67 7.24
C ASP A 32 3.22 13.12 6.72
N GLN A 33 4.44 13.64 6.52
CA GLN A 33 4.67 14.98 5.95
C GLN A 33 5.04 14.95 4.47
N THR A 34 5.35 13.78 3.92
CA THR A 34 5.66 13.58 2.50
C THR A 34 4.40 13.31 1.70
N LEU A 35 3.52 12.46 2.23
CA LEU A 35 2.20 12.16 1.67
C LEU A 35 1.14 12.43 2.75
N PRO A 36 0.64 13.67 2.88
CA PRO A 36 -0.26 14.06 3.97
C PRO A 36 -1.50 13.15 4.07
N PRO A 37 -2.09 12.97 5.27
CA PRO A 37 -3.20 12.03 5.47
C PRO A 37 -4.40 12.25 4.54
N ALA A 38 -4.71 13.50 4.21
CA ALA A 38 -5.76 13.81 3.24
C ALA A 38 -5.47 13.19 1.86
N THR A 39 -4.24 13.34 1.37
CA THR A 39 -3.81 12.77 0.08
C THR A 39 -3.78 11.24 0.11
N GLN A 40 -3.42 10.63 1.24
CA GLN A 40 -3.53 9.18 1.41
C GLN A 40 -4.98 8.70 1.28
N ARG A 41 -5.93 9.42 1.91
CA ARG A 41 -7.37 9.11 1.81
C ARG A 41 -7.88 9.29 0.38
N ASP A 42 -7.45 10.34 -0.31
CA ASP A 42 -7.80 10.56 -1.73
C ASP A 42 -7.32 9.39 -2.62
N ILE A 43 -6.13 8.83 -2.36
CA ILE A 43 -5.62 7.65 -3.07
C ILE A 43 -6.54 6.43 -2.87
N VAL A 44 -6.93 6.16 -1.62
CA VAL A 44 -7.83 5.03 -1.32
C VAL A 44 -9.20 5.25 -1.96
N GLN A 45 -9.77 6.45 -1.86
CA GLN A 45 -11.04 6.79 -2.48
C GLN A 45 -10.99 6.65 -4.01
N ALA A 46 -9.90 7.08 -4.65
CA ALA A 46 -9.72 6.92 -6.08
C ALA A 46 -9.64 5.44 -6.49
N ALA A 47 -8.97 4.61 -5.69
CA ALA A 47 -8.92 3.16 -5.92
C ALA A 47 -10.30 2.51 -5.78
N GLU A 48 -11.04 2.86 -4.73
CA GLU A 48 -12.41 2.36 -4.51
C GLU A 48 -13.38 2.82 -5.62
N ALA A 49 -13.26 4.07 -6.08
CA ALA A 49 -14.04 4.58 -7.22
C ALA A 49 -13.72 3.84 -8.53
N ALA A 50 -12.51 3.30 -8.66
CA ALA A 50 -12.11 2.43 -9.77
C ALA A 50 -12.57 0.96 -9.61
N GLY A 51 -13.28 0.64 -8.53
CA GLY A 51 -13.83 -0.69 -8.25
C GLY A 51 -13.00 -1.55 -7.29
N ALA A 52 -11.88 -1.03 -6.77
CA ALA A 52 -11.04 -1.77 -5.84
C ALA A 52 -11.73 -1.98 -4.49
N LYS A 53 -11.44 -3.12 -3.85
CA LYS A 53 -11.87 -3.41 -2.47
C LYS A 53 -10.70 -3.19 -1.52
N MET A 54 -10.58 -1.96 -1.03
CA MET A 54 -9.52 -1.58 -0.10
C MET A 54 -9.93 -1.86 1.34
N LYS A 55 -9.09 -2.60 2.07
CA LYS A 55 -9.11 -2.61 3.54
C LYS A 55 -8.15 -1.55 4.05
N THR A 56 -8.48 -0.90 5.17
CA THR A 56 -7.63 0.17 5.70
C THR A 56 -7.33 0.00 7.18
N MET A 57 -6.16 0.49 7.58
CA MET A 57 -5.73 0.63 8.98
C MET A 57 -4.95 1.94 9.10
N ALA A 58 -4.83 2.49 10.30
CA ALA A 58 -4.12 3.75 10.51
C ALA A 58 -3.16 3.66 11.70
N PHE A 59 -1.96 4.20 11.53
CA PHE A 59 -0.96 4.37 12.56
C PHE A 59 -0.60 5.85 12.74
N GLU A 60 -0.27 6.22 13.97
CA GLU A 60 0.33 7.51 14.34
C GLU A 60 1.82 7.59 13.96
N SER A 61 2.17 7.07 12.78
CA SER A 61 3.54 6.95 12.25
C SER A 61 3.90 8.07 11.27
N SER A 62 5.21 8.26 11.04
CA SER A 62 5.70 9.04 9.90
C SER A 62 5.54 8.24 8.58
N HIS A 63 6.04 8.79 7.47
CA HIS A 63 5.93 8.22 6.11
C HIS A 63 6.30 6.73 5.99
N SER A 64 7.30 6.28 6.76
CA SER A 64 7.77 4.90 6.76
C SER A 64 7.44 4.22 8.08
N PRO A 65 6.27 3.54 8.20
CA PRO A 65 5.85 2.90 9.45
C PRO A 65 6.77 1.75 9.84
N PHE A 66 7.36 1.04 8.87
CA PHE A 66 8.36 0.00 9.15
C PHE A 66 9.66 0.53 9.77
N LEU A 67 9.94 1.83 9.68
CA LEU A 67 11.09 2.47 10.36
C LEU A 67 10.68 3.10 11.69
N SER A 68 9.55 3.81 11.72
CA SER A 68 9.11 4.56 12.90
C SER A 68 8.34 3.72 13.92
N MET A 69 7.66 2.67 13.46
CA MET A 69 6.84 1.75 14.25
C MET A 69 7.04 0.28 13.79
N PRO A 70 8.28 -0.25 13.86
CA PRO A 70 8.61 -1.55 13.26
C PRO A 70 7.81 -2.72 13.83
N VAL A 71 7.61 -2.77 15.15
CA VAL A 71 6.87 -3.85 15.82
C VAL A 71 5.40 -3.85 15.40
N ALA A 72 4.72 -2.70 15.50
CA ALA A 72 3.33 -2.56 15.08
C ALA A 72 3.14 -2.88 13.58
N THR A 73 4.12 -2.50 12.74
CA THR A 73 4.09 -2.84 11.32
C THR A 73 4.22 -4.34 11.09
N ALA A 74 5.11 -5.02 11.82
CA ALA A 74 5.23 -6.48 11.73
C ALA A 74 3.94 -7.20 12.16
N GLU A 75 3.34 -6.78 13.28
CA GLU A 75 2.06 -7.32 13.76
C GLU A 75 0.93 -7.11 12.75
N PHE A 76 0.87 -5.92 12.14
CA PHE A 76 -0.07 -5.63 11.06
C PHE A 76 0.12 -6.57 9.86
N LEU A 77 1.35 -6.78 9.42
CA LEU A 77 1.63 -7.69 8.30
C LEU A 77 1.23 -9.13 8.60
N VAL A 78 1.46 -9.63 9.82
CA VAL A 78 1.00 -10.95 10.26
C VAL A 78 -0.52 -11.04 10.18
N LYS A 79 -1.24 -10.07 10.74
CA LYS A 79 -2.70 -10.01 10.67
C LYS A 79 -3.20 -9.99 9.22
N VAL A 80 -2.58 -9.17 8.36
CA VAL A 80 -2.95 -9.10 6.94
C VAL A 80 -2.78 -10.45 6.24
N ALA A 81 -1.67 -11.15 6.51
CA ALA A 81 -1.40 -12.46 5.94
C ALA A 81 -2.41 -13.51 6.39
N GLU A 82 -2.77 -13.53 7.68
CA GLU A 82 -3.78 -14.43 8.24
C GLU A 82 -5.19 -14.18 7.67
N GLU A 83 -5.57 -12.92 7.47
CA GLU A 83 -6.87 -12.57 6.88
C GLU A 83 -6.97 -12.77 5.36
N SER A 84 -5.84 -12.96 4.69
CA SER A 84 -5.77 -13.10 3.22
C SER A 84 -5.48 -14.53 2.76
N ALA A 85 -5.31 -15.47 3.71
CA ALA A 85 -5.16 -16.90 3.49
C ALA A 85 -6.52 -17.59 3.35
#